data_AF-A0A4P2R007-F1
#
_entry.id   AF-A0A4P2R007-F1
#
_cell.length_a   1.000
_cell.length_b   1.000
_cell.length_c   1.000
_cell.angle_alpha   90.00
_cell.angle_beta   90.00
_cell.angle_gamma   90.00
#
_symmetry.space_group_name_H-M   'P 1'
#
loop_
_entity.id
_entity.type
_entity.pdbx_description
1 polymer ?
#
loop_
_entity_poly.entity_id
_entity_poly.type
_entity_poly.pdbx_seq_one_letter_code
_entity_poly.pdbx_strand_id
1 'polypeptide(L)'
;MRSTSYFALGAAALLGCGEGLEIPVPRTEDHSVLLWSGSDPNPPPCPRGRLDYWDGWADVSASPQEECGTCSCGPARCVLPSEFVAHEAALCADEGISVKFDTATYQRGECIKADPLVPDEELASITLNPPAVAHRCEPSQQLTPPPLIGIFARACPWVEGDFADFGGLTCIAPDPDGSCPPGFSGRFEFQERISDARTCTPCTCGDPSGGRCLADVLLFRDTGCSDLITLSNGVETPACIDTQPNWSLAAARVILAHEEPGACSPTVTTSRVEGTIESGETRVFCCTERRVINDD
;
A
#
# COMPACT_ATOMS: atom_id res chain seq x y z
N MET A 1 46.51 48.42 -47.37
CA MET A 1 45.74 47.16 -47.30
C MET A 1 46.09 46.49 -45.98
N ARG A 2 45.12 46.46 -45.05
CA ARG A 2 45.24 45.84 -43.73
C ARG A 2 44.90 44.36 -43.86
N SER A 3 45.70 43.48 -43.27
CA SER A 3 45.15 42.28 -42.63
C SER A 3 46.16 41.71 -41.64
N THR A 4 45.86 41.92 -40.37
CA THR A 4 46.61 41.43 -39.21
C THR A 4 46.17 40.00 -38.95
N SER A 5 47.11 39.05 -38.94
CA SER A 5 46.86 37.66 -38.55
C SER A 5 47.04 37.51 -37.04
N TYR A 6 46.04 36.97 -36.34
CA TYR A 6 46.13 36.56 -34.94
C TYR A 6 46.00 35.04 -34.84
N PHE A 7 46.97 34.43 -34.16
CA PHE A 7 46.95 33.05 -33.64
C PHE A 7 46.28 33.02 -32.26
N ALA A 8 45.50 31.97 -31.98
CA ALA A 8 45.38 31.32 -30.65
C ALA A 8 44.43 30.11 -30.78
N LEU A 9 44.96 28.87 -30.69
CA LEU A 9 44.91 27.99 -29.50
C LEU A 9 43.49 27.47 -29.18
N GLY A 10 43.13 26.34 -29.78
CA GLY A 10 42.00 25.52 -29.38
C GLY A 10 42.39 24.60 -28.22
N ALA A 11 41.79 24.84 -27.05
CA ALA A 11 41.81 23.92 -25.92
C ALA A 11 40.58 23.01 -26.00
N ALA A 12 40.80 21.71 -25.98
CA ALA A 12 39.78 20.72 -25.73
C ALA A 12 39.53 20.61 -24.21
N ALA A 13 38.27 20.66 -23.79
CA ALA A 13 37.82 20.16 -22.50
C ALA A 13 36.49 19.43 -22.70
N LEU A 14 36.54 18.11 -22.52
CA LEU A 14 35.39 17.24 -22.31
C LEU A 14 34.91 17.40 -20.86
N LEU A 15 33.59 17.37 -20.65
CA LEU A 15 32.78 17.04 -19.46
C LEU A 15 31.40 17.66 -19.74
N GLY A 16 30.24 17.01 -19.70
CA GLY A 16 29.82 15.69 -19.26
C GLY A 16 28.30 15.77 -19.02
N CYS A 17 27.56 14.85 -19.63
CA CYS A 17 26.17 14.39 -19.41
C CYS A 17 25.15 15.28 -18.68
N GLY A 18 24.02 15.52 -19.36
CA GLY A 18 22.77 15.90 -18.71
C GLY A 18 21.68 16.42 -19.64
N GLU A 19 21.65 16.02 -20.91
CA GLU A 19 20.46 16.31 -21.73
C GLU A 19 19.42 15.26 -21.41
N GLY A 20 18.28 15.74 -20.90
CA GLY A 20 17.14 14.92 -20.58
C GLY A 20 16.77 14.06 -21.78
N LEU A 21 16.24 12.87 -21.51
CA LEU A 21 15.55 12.08 -22.52
C LEU A 21 14.43 12.97 -23.07
N GLU A 22 14.69 13.66 -24.18
CA GLU A 22 13.66 14.15 -25.07
C GLU A 22 12.97 12.90 -25.60
N ILE A 23 11.90 12.49 -24.91
CA ILE A 23 10.93 11.56 -25.45
C ILE A 23 10.40 12.25 -26.72
N PRO A 24 10.65 11.72 -27.93
CA PRO A 24 10.18 12.36 -29.13
C PRO A 24 8.66 12.39 -29.08
N VAL A 25 8.07 13.57 -29.20
CA VAL A 25 6.62 13.70 -29.41
C VAL A 25 6.33 13.18 -30.81
N PRO A 26 5.57 12.07 -30.99
CA PRO A 26 5.23 11.61 -32.33
C PRO A 26 4.30 12.64 -32.98
N ARG A 27 4.77 13.29 -34.03
CA ARG A 27 3.91 14.10 -34.90
C ARG A 27 3.11 13.16 -35.78
N THR A 28 1.80 13.15 -35.60
CA THR A 28 0.84 12.37 -36.38
C THR A 28 0.06 13.28 -37.33
N GLU A 29 0.78 14.16 -38.01
CA GLU A 29 0.22 14.90 -39.13
C GLU A 29 0.67 14.14 -40.40
N ASP A 30 -0.30 13.48 -41.05
CA ASP A 30 -0.29 13.00 -42.44
C ASP A 30 0.14 11.55 -42.80
N HIS A 31 0.22 10.60 -41.87
CA HIS A 31 0.42 9.19 -42.24
C HIS A 31 -0.67 8.29 -41.68
N SER A 32 -1.16 7.37 -42.54
CA SER A 32 -2.07 6.31 -42.12
C SER A 32 -1.48 5.52 -40.96
N VAL A 33 -2.34 5.02 -40.08
CA VAL A 33 -1.98 4.15 -38.97
C VAL A 33 -2.71 2.83 -39.10
N LEU A 34 -2.16 1.79 -38.47
CA LEU A 34 -2.84 0.54 -38.21
C LEU A 34 -3.39 0.59 -36.79
N LEU A 35 -4.72 0.65 -36.66
CA LEU A 35 -5.42 0.69 -35.38
C LEU A 35 -5.90 -0.70 -34.99
N TRP A 36 -5.44 -1.17 -33.84
CA TRP A 36 -6.01 -2.32 -33.14
C TRP A 36 -6.84 -1.83 -31.95
N SER A 37 -7.95 -2.50 -31.66
CA SER A 37 -8.70 -2.27 -30.42
C SER A 37 -9.31 -3.55 -29.87
N GLY A 38 -9.44 -3.63 -28.54
CA GLY A 38 -9.98 -4.79 -27.86
C GLY A 38 -10.14 -4.59 -26.35
N SER A 39 -10.86 -5.52 -25.71
CA SER A 39 -11.07 -5.51 -24.25
C SER A 39 -9.87 -6.05 -23.46
N ASP A 40 -8.92 -6.69 -24.13
CA ASP A 40 -7.66 -7.12 -23.52
C ASP A 40 -6.67 -5.94 -23.51
N PRO A 41 -6.16 -5.51 -22.35
CA PRO A 41 -5.17 -4.45 -22.29
C PRO A 41 -3.77 -4.86 -22.79
N ASN A 42 -3.61 -6.09 -23.30
CA ASN A 42 -2.40 -6.58 -23.95
C ASN A 42 -2.55 -6.56 -25.49
N PRO A 43 -2.41 -5.40 -26.13
CA PRO A 43 -2.45 -5.31 -27.59
C PRO A 43 -1.29 -6.09 -28.24
N PRO A 44 -1.45 -6.56 -29.49
CA PRO A 44 -0.33 -7.09 -30.25
C PRO A 44 0.79 -6.03 -30.40
N PRO A 45 2.06 -6.46 -30.51
CA PRO A 45 3.15 -5.54 -30.81
C PRO A 45 2.97 -4.95 -32.20
N CYS A 46 3.44 -3.71 -32.40
CA CYS A 46 3.43 -3.13 -33.73
C CYS A 46 4.32 -3.91 -34.71
N PRO A 47 3.97 -3.93 -36.01
CA PRO A 47 4.79 -4.57 -37.04
C PRO A 47 6.26 -4.13 -36.95
N ARG A 48 7.17 -5.09 -37.17
CA ARG A 48 8.64 -4.92 -37.05
C ARG A 48 9.13 -4.45 -35.68
N GLY A 49 8.34 -4.59 -34.62
CA GLY A 49 8.73 -4.22 -33.26
C GLY A 49 8.89 -2.71 -33.05
N ARG A 50 8.18 -1.89 -33.84
CA ARG A 50 8.16 -0.43 -33.70
C ARG A 50 7.66 -0.02 -32.32
N LEU A 51 8.30 1.00 -31.73
CA LEU A 51 7.99 1.51 -30.39
C LEU A 51 7.35 2.90 -30.40
N ASP A 52 7.28 3.54 -31.57
CA ASP A 52 6.64 4.84 -31.80
C ASP A 52 5.15 4.69 -32.10
N TYR A 53 4.46 3.94 -31.25
CA TYR A 53 3.02 3.73 -31.31
C TYR A 53 2.28 4.67 -30.37
N TRP A 54 0.98 4.78 -30.59
CA TRP A 54 0.06 5.49 -29.72
C TRP A 54 -0.88 4.51 -29.04
N ASP A 55 -1.15 4.71 -27.75
CA ASP A 55 -2.06 3.89 -26.95
C ASP A 55 -3.13 4.78 -26.30
N GLY A 56 -4.36 4.27 -26.21
CA GLY A 56 -5.45 4.96 -25.54
C GLY A 56 -6.64 4.06 -25.23
N TRP A 57 -7.68 4.64 -24.67
CA TRP A 57 -8.83 3.91 -24.16
C TRP A 57 -10.16 4.52 -24.57
N ALA A 58 -11.17 3.70 -24.83
CA ALA A 58 -12.56 4.11 -25.05
C ALA A 58 -13.48 3.38 -24.08
N ASP A 59 -14.67 3.95 -23.88
CA ASP A 59 -15.72 3.38 -23.04
C ASP A 59 -15.21 2.96 -21.65
N VAL A 60 -14.26 3.73 -21.11
CA VAL A 60 -13.70 3.46 -19.78
C VAL A 60 -14.77 3.81 -18.76
N SER A 61 -15.34 2.76 -18.18
CA SER A 61 -16.21 2.90 -17.04
C SER A 61 -15.59 2.15 -15.87
N ALA A 62 -15.85 2.66 -14.67
CA ALA A 62 -15.83 1.77 -13.52
C ALA A 62 -16.72 0.57 -13.85
N SER A 63 -16.30 -0.64 -13.48
CA SER A 63 -17.25 -1.76 -13.37
C SER A 63 -18.53 -1.23 -12.69
N PRO A 64 -19.75 -1.66 -13.09
CA PRO A 64 -21.00 -1.18 -12.50
C PRO A 64 -21.09 -1.41 -10.96
N GLN A 65 -20.10 -2.10 -10.40
CA GLN A 65 -19.85 -2.21 -8.98
C GLN A 65 -19.24 -0.91 -8.42
N GLU A 66 -20.09 -0.09 -7.79
CA GLU A 66 -19.66 1.04 -6.95
C GLU A 66 -19.15 0.61 -5.57
N GLU A 67 -19.15 -0.70 -5.30
CA GLU A 67 -18.75 -1.29 -4.02
C GLU A 67 -17.38 -1.95 -4.17
N CYS A 68 -16.46 -1.60 -3.27
CA CYS A 68 -15.17 -2.28 -3.17
C CYS A 68 -15.29 -3.64 -2.48
N GLY A 69 -16.34 -3.82 -1.67
CA GLY A 69 -16.64 -5.05 -0.97
C GLY A 69 -17.16 -4.82 0.45
N THR A 70 -17.37 -5.94 1.14
CA THR A 70 -17.82 -5.95 2.53
C THR A 70 -16.66 -5.71 3.48
N CYS A 71 -16.86 -4.79 4.44
CA CYS A 71 -15.91 -4.55 5.50
C CYS A 71 -15.94 -5.70 6.51
N SER A 72 -14.76 -6.11 6.94
CA SER A 72 -14.56 -7.11 7.98
C SER A 72 -13.53 -6.60 8.99
N CYS A 73 -13.69 -7.00 10.24
CA CYS A 73 -12.84 -6.61 11.35
C CYS A 73 -12.13 -7.84 11.88
N GLY A 74 -10.82 -7.70 12.12
CA GLY A 74 -10.06 -8.71 12.85
C GLY A 74 -10.50 -8.75 14.32
N PRO A 75 -10.19 -9.84 15.04
CA PRO A 75 -10.47 -9.93 16.47
C PRO A 75 -9.56 -8.98 17.27
N ALA A 76 -10.03 -8.50 18.41
CA ALA A 76 -9.23 -7.71 19.34
C ALA A 76 -8.34 -8.65 20.15
N ARG A 77 -7.03 -8.56 19.94
CA ARG A 77 -6.04 -9.45 20.55
C ARG A 77 -5.78 -9.10 22.01
N CYS A 78 -5.24 -10.05 22.75
CA CYS A 78 -4.73 -9.78 24.09
C CYS A 78 -3.43 -8.99 24.03
N VAL A 79 -3.35 -7.94 24.84
CA VAL A 79 -2.18 -7.09 25.01
C VAL A 79 -1.63 -7.33 26.41
N LEU A 80 -0.33 -7.57 26.49
CA LEU A 80 0.37 -7.74 27.76
C LEU A 80 0.52 -6.38 28.47
N PRO A 81 0.48 -6.36 29.81
CA PRO A 81 0.75 -5.15 30.58
C PRO A 81 2.18 -4.68 30.30
N SER A 82 2.36 -3.40 30.03
CA SER A 82 3.68 -2.78 29.80
C SER A 82 4.22 -2.05 31.04
N GLU A 83 3.51 -2.14 32.17
CA GLU A 83 3.77 -1.35 33.36
C GLU A 83 3.32 -2.12 34.59
N PHE A 84 4.18 -2.15 35.61
CA PHE A 84 3.87 -2.59 36.98
C PHE A 84 4.20 -1.45 37.95
N VAL A 85 3.76 -1.57 39.20
CA VAL A 85 4.07 -0.56 40.23
C VAL A 85 4.85 -1.22 41.35
N ALA A 86 6.08 -0.77 41.58
CA ALA A 86 6.88 -1.17 42.73
C ALA A 86 6.57 -0.27 43.93
N HIS A 87 6.52 -0.83 45.12
CA HIS A 87 6.08 -0.15 46.34
C HIS A 87 7.14 -0.26 47.42
N GLU A 88 7.44 0.85 48.11
CA GLU A 88 8.34 0.85 49.27
C GLU A 88 7.65 0.31 50.52
N ALA A 89 6.31 0.36 50.54
CA ALA A 89 5.49 -0.22 51.59
C ALA A 89 5.07 -1.66 51.25
N ALA A 90 4.87 -2.49 52.28
CA ALA A 90 4.21 -3.78 52.12
C ALA A 90 2.74 -3.60 51.72
N LEU A 91 2.14 -4.63 51.12
CA LEU A 91 0.73 -4.68 50.73
C LEU A 91 0.31 -3.56 49.76
N CYS A 92 1.25 -2.99 49.00
CA CYS A 92 1.01 -1.95 48.01
C CYS A 92 0.25 -0.75 48.59
N ALA A 93 0.58 -0.37 49.84
CA ALA A 93 -0.17 0.61 50.62
C ALA A 93 0.15 2.08 50.28
N ASP A 94 1.17 2.32 49.47
CA ASP A 94 1.64 3.62 48.99
C ASP A 94 1.41 3.79 47.47
N GLU A 95 1.71 4.98 46.94
CA GLU A 95 1.54 5.31 45.51
C GLU A 95 2.50 4.50 44.61
N GLY A 96 3.69 4.16 45.12
CA GLY A 96 4.71 3.38 44.43
C GLY A 96 5.37 4.10 43.23
N ILE A 97 6.24 3.35 42.55
CA ILE A 97 7.03 3.76 41.38
C ILE A 97 6.57 2.93 40.17
N SER A 98 6.23 3.61 39.09
CA SER A 98 5.93 2.99 37.80
C SER A 98 7.19 2.37 37.19
N VAL A 99 7.13 1.06 36.93
CA VAL A 99 8.18 0.27 36.27
C VAL A 99 7.67 -0.20 34.93
N LYS A 100 8.33 0.23 33.85
CA LYS A 100 7.94 -0.08 32.48
C LYS A 100 8.67 -1.30 31.94
N PHE A 101 7.96 -2.05 31.11
CA PHE A 101 8.43 -3.21 30.37
C PHE A 101 7.98 -3.06 28.92
N ASP A 102 8.94 -3.11 27.98
CA ASP A 102 8.66 -3.01 26.55
C ASP A 102 8.06 -4.33 25.99
N THR A 103 6.85 -4.66 26.42
CA THR A 103 6.12 -5.86 25.96
C THR A 103 5.64 -5.76 24.51
N ALA A 104 5.79 -4.59 23.87
CA ALA A 104 5.48 -4.40 22.45
C ALA A 104 6.61 -4.91 21.54
N THR A 105 7.86 -4.65 21.93
CA THR A 105 9.04 -5.07 21.15
C THR A 105 9.46 -6.51 21.48
N TYR A 106 9.34 -6.92 22.75
CA TYR A 106 9.77 -8.25 23.20
C TYR A 106 8.58 -9.23 23.19
N GLN A 107 8.69 -10.29 22.38
CA GLN A 107 7.61 -11.29 22.24
C GLN A 107 7.65 -12.33 23.38
N ARG A 108 6.50 -13.02 23.56
CA ARG A 108 6.18 -14.00 24.61
C ARG A 108 7.40 -14.69 25.27
N GLY A 109 7.64 -14.38 26.54
CA GLY A 109 8.62 -15.10 27.37
C GLY A 109 10.06 -14.65 27.23
N GLU A 110 10.34 -13.63 26.42
CA GLU A 110 11.64 -12.95 26.41
C GLU A 110 11.88 -12.18 27.72
N CYS A 111 13.15 -12.04 28.07
CA CYS A 111 13.57 -11.28 29.23
C CYS A 111 13.51 -9.78 28.94
N ILE A 112 12.67 -9.06 29.67
CA ILE A 112 12.46 -7.63 29.49
C ILE A 112 13.10 -6.90 30.67
N LYS A 113 14.04 -6.03 30.39
CA LYS A 113 14.66 -5.19 31.42
C LYS A 113 13.64 -4.22 32.01
N ALA A 114 13.63 -4.09 33.34
CA ALA A 114 12.85 -3.09 34.05
C ALA A 114 13.39 -1.68 33.80
N ASP A 115 12.50 -0.72 33.57
CA ASP A 115 12.84 0.71 33.44
C ASP A 115 11.90 1.58 34.30
N PRO A 116 12.38 2.15 35.43
CA PRO A 116 13.74 2.00 35.96
C PRO A 116 13.99 0.60 36.57
N LEU A 117 15.26 0.30 36.85
CA LEU A 117 15.61 -0.79 37.77
C LEU A 117 15.18 -0.38 39.18
N VAL A 118 14.62 -1.31 39.95
CA VAL A 118 14.20 -1.03 41.33
C VAL A 118 15.19 -1.65 42.31
N PRO A 119 15.88 -0.87 43.14
CA PRO A 119 16.76 -1.39 44.17
C PRO A 119 15.95 -2.09 45.28
N ASP A 120 16.64 -2.85 46.13
CA ASP A 120 15.99 -3.64 47.18
C ASP A 120 15.40 -2.82 48.33
N GLU A 121 15.98 -1.65 48.60
CA GLU A 121 15.46 -0.68 49.55
C GLU A 121 14.13 -0.03 49.13
N GLU A 122 13.82 -0.06 47.84
CA GLU A 122 12.61 0.54 47.25
C GLU A 122 11.55 -0.50 46.87
N LEU A 123 11.78 -1.78 47.19
CA LEU A 123 10.90 -2.88 46.79
C LEU A 123 10.47 -3.73 47.99
N ALA A 124 9.36 -3.35 48.62
CA ALA A 124 8.66 -4.11 49.65
C ALA A 124 7.42 -4.85 49.14
N SER A 125 6.79 -4.34 48.07
CA SER A 125 5.75 -5.07 47.34
C SER A 125 5.68 -4.60 45.88
N ILE A 126 4.95 -5.34 45.04
CA ILE A 126 4.73 -5.00 43.63
C ILE A 126 3.27 -5.24 43.24
N THR A 127 2.67 -4.26 42.58
CA THR A 127 1.37 -4.40 41.91
C THR A 127 1.59 -4.85 40.48
N LEU A 128 1.11 -6.05 40.17
CA LEU A 128 1.01 -6.58 38.81
C LEU A 128 -0.28 -6.09 38.17
N ASN A 129 -0.15 -5.46 37.00
CA ASN A 129 -1.28 -5.13 36.16
C ASN A 129 -1.67 -6.35 35.30
N PRO A 130 -2.96 -6.60 35.07
CA PRO A 130 -3.39 -7.71 34.22
C PRO A 130 -3.19 -7.40 32.73
N PRO A 131 -3.14 -8.42 31.87
CA PRO A 131 -3.30 -8.21 30.42
C PRO A 131 -4.72 -7.74 30.10
N ALA A 132 -4.88 -7.06 28.98
CA ALA A 132 -6.16 -6.54 28.55
C ALA A 132 -6.46 -6.93 27.10
N VAL A 133 -7.74 -7.09 26.77
CA VAL A 133 -8.17 -7.12 25.36
C VAL A 133 -7.90 -5.73 24.77
N ALA A 134 -7.30 -5.68 23.59
CA ALA A 134 -7.02 -4.43 22.89
C ALA A 134 -8.27 -3.56 22.81
N HIS A 135 -8.15 -2.25 23.04
CA HIS A 135 -9.29 -1.35 23.10
C HIS A 135 -9.92 -1.04 21.73
N ARG A 136 -9.23 -1.35 20.64
CA ARG A 136 -9.72 -1.12 19.28
C ARG A 136 -9.47 -2.33 18.41
N CYS A 137 -10.42 -2.57 17.53
CA CYS A 137 -10.31 -3.55 16.46
C CYS A 137 -9.76 -2.88 15.20
N GLU A 138 -9.01 -3.65 14.41
CA GLU A 138 -8.51 -3.19 13.12
C GLU A 138 -9.24 -3.89 11.97
N PRO A 139 -9.43 -3.21 10.82
CA PRO A 139 -9.93 -3.86 9.62
C PRO A 139 -9.04 -5.04 9.23
N SER A 140 -9.65 -6.17 8.88
CA SER A 140 -8.89 -7.37 8.52
C SER A 140 -8.28 -7.32 7.13
N GLN A 141 -8.76 -6.41 6.27
CA GLN A 141 -8.25 -6.24 4.92
C GLN A 141 -8.39 -4.79 4.45
N GLN A 142 -7.41 -4.37 3.64
CA GLN A 142 -7.54 -3.17 2.84
C GLN A 142 -8.28 -3.53 1.54
N LEU A 143 -9.35 -2.82 1.24
CA LEU A 143 -10.11 -3.00 0.00
C LEU A 143 -9.52 -2.12 -1.11
N THR A 144 -9.50 -2.65 -2.33
CA THR A 144 -9.07 -1.93 -3.53
C THR A 144 -10.25 -1.75 -4.48
N PRO A 145 -10.30 -0.65 -5.25
CA PRO A 145 -11.40 -0.44 -6.19
C PRO A 145 -11.48 -1.57 -7.21
N PRO A 146 -12.69 -1.93 -7.69
CA PRO A 146 -12.83 -2.84 -8.82
C PRO A 146 -12.04 -2.32 -10.04
N PRO A 147 -11.46 -3.22 -10.85
CA PRO A 147 -10.72 -2.82 -12.03
C PRO A 147 -11.61 -2.04 -13.00
N LEU A 148 -10.99 -1.13 -13.74
CA LEU A 148 -11.65 -0.46 -14.86
C LEU A 148 -11.95 -1.47 -15.96
N ILE A 149 -13.06 -1.25 -16.64
CA ILE A 149 -13.42 -1.96 -17.86
C ILE A 149 -13.43 -0.92 -18.97
N GLY A 150 -12.85 -1.25 -20.11
CA GLY A 150 -12.81 -0.38 -21.26
C GLY A 150 -12.30 -1.10 -22.48
N ILE A 151 -12.28 -0.38 -23.59
CA ILE A 151 -11.70 -0.83 -24.85
C ILE A 151 -10.33 -0.17 -24.96
N PHE A 152 -9.28 -0.98 -24.97
CA PHE A 152 -7.94 -0.51 -25.26
C PHE A 152 -7.76 -0.35 -26.77
N ALA A 153 -6.97 0.64 -27.19
CA ALA A 153 -6.54 0.79 -28.57
C ALA A 153 -5.06 1.09 -28.69
N ARG A 154 -4.44 0.50 -29.73
CA ARG A 154 -3.08 0.79 -30.16
C ARG A 154 -3.08 1.20 -31.61
N ALA A 155 -2.55 2.39 -31.91
CA ALA A 155 -2.30 2.86 -33.25
C ALA A 155 -0.80 2.77 -33.56
N CYS A 156 -0.45 1.89 -34.50
CA CYS A 156 0.91 1.72 -34.99
C CYS A 156 1.15 2.55 -36.26
N PRO A 157 2.37 3.06 -36.48
CA PRO A 157 2.74 3.64 -37.77
C PRO A 157 2.51 2.63 -38.90
N TRP A 158 2.02 3.12 -40.05
CA TRP A 158 1.88 2.30 -41.24
C TRP A 158 3.23 1.81 -41.76
N VAL A 159 3.27 0.54 -42.16
CA VAL A 159 4.41 -0.10 -42.80
C VAL A 159 3.88 -0.93 -43.98
N GLU A 160 4.41 -0.69 -45.18
CA GLU A 160 4.03 -1.45 -46.37
C GLU A 160 4.42 -2.94 -46.22
N GLY A 161 3.47 -3.83 -46.52
CA GLY A 161 3.69 -5.27 -46.69
C GLY A 161 3.35 -6.18 -45.49
N ASP A 162 3.01 -5.63 -44.31
CA ASP A 162 2.88 -6.38 -43.05
C ASP A 162 1.47 -6.29 -42.42
N PHE A 163 0.40 -6.54 -43.19
CA PHE A 163 -1.00 -6.40 -42.75
C PHE A 163 -1.60 -7.60 -42.02
N ALA A 164 -1.16 -8.82 -42.37
CA ALA A 164 -1.91 -10.04 -42.04
C ALA A 164 -1.85 -10.42 -40.56
N ASP A 165 -0.79 -10.03 -39.84
CA ASP A 165 -0.54 -10.50 -38.48
C ASP A 165 -1.09 -9.57 -37.38
N PHE A 166 -1.37 -8.29 -37.70
CA PHE A 166 -1.79 -7.30 -36.71
C PHE A 166 -3.33 -7.26 -36.51
N GLY A 167 -4.10 -7.67 -37.53
CA GLY A 167 -5.56 -7.73 -37.45
C GLY A 167 -6.28 -6.39 -37.22
N GLY A 168 -5.59 -5.26 -37.47
CA GLY A 168 -6.11 -3.90 -37.26
C GLY A 168 -6.74 -3.26 -38.50
N LEU A 169 -7.37 -2.10 -38.31
CA LEU A 169 -7.94 -1.27 -39.37
C LEU A 169 -6.94 -0.21 -39.85
N THR A 170 -6.97 0.12 -41.13
CA THR A 170 -6.28 1.29 -41.65
C THR A 170 -7.05 2.54 -41.27
N CYS A 171 -6.40 3.49 -40.61
CA CYS A 171 -7.02 4.72 -40.15
C CYS A 171 -6.18 5.97 -40.45
N ILE A 172 -6.86 7.10 -40.50
CA ILE A 172 -6.30 8.44 -40.70
C ILE A 172 -6.91 9.42 -39.70
N ALA A 173 -6.31 10.60 -39.56
CA ALA A 173 -6.91 11.71 -38.82
C ALA A 173 -8.19 12.21 -39.51
N PRO A 174 -9.16 12.78 -38.76
CA PRO A 174 -10.30 13.46 -39.37
C PRO A 174 -9.86 14.69 -40.17
N ASP A 175 -10.74 15.16 -41.06
CA ASP A 175 -10.60 16.44 -41.74
C ASP A 175 -10.59 17.61 -40.72
N PRO A 176 -10.12 18.82 -41.10
CA PRO A 176 -10.07 19.98 -40.20
C PRO A 176 -11.43 20.39 -39.61
N ASP A 177 -12.53 20.01 -40.24
CA ASP A 177 -13.90 20.21 -39.74
C ASP A 177 -14.38 19.09 -38.79
N GLY A 178 -13.52 18.11 -38.50
CA GLY A 178 -13.77 16.96 -37.65
C GLY A 178 -14.49 15.80 -38.35
N SER A 179 -14.83 15.92 -39.64
CA SER A 179 -15.50 14.87 -40.41
C SER A 179 -14.55 13.78 -40.87
N CYS A 180 -15.08 12.59 -41.15
CA CYS A 180 -14.27 11.50 -41.69
C CYS A 180 -14.31 11.52 -43.22
N PRO A 181 -13.14 11.47 -43.90
CA PRO A 181 -13.07 11.48 -45.35
C PRO A 181 -13.78 10.26 -45.99
N PRO A 182 -14.27 10.38 -47.24
CA PRO A 182 -14.82 9.25 -47.98
C PRO A 182 -13.83 8.07 -48.06
N GLY A 183 -14.31 6.85 -47.79
CA GLY A 183 -13.48 5.64 -47.71
C GLY A 183 -12.96 5.32 -46.31
N PHE A 184 -13.06 6.26 -45.36
CA PHE A 184 -12.68 6.11 -43.95
C PHE A 184 -13.84 6.42 -43.00
N SER A 185 -15.04 5.96 -43.33
CA SER A 185 -16.28 6.29 -42.60
C SER A 185 -16.39 5.70 -41.19
N GLY A 186 -15.53 4.74 -40.81
CA GLY A 186 -15.48 4.20 -39.45
C GLY A 186 -14.85 5.18 -38.47
N ARG A 187 -15.66 5.90 -37.70
CA ARG A 187 -15.18 6.86 -36.69
C ARG A 187 -15.01 6.17 -35.34
N PHE A 188 -13.82 6.29 -34.75
CA PHE A 188 -13.51 5.82 -33.40
C PHE A 188 -12.88 6.95 -32.58
N GLU A 189 -13.30 7.07 -31.33
CA GLU A 189 -12.81 8.08 -30.39
C GLU A 189 -12.20 7.39 -29.18
N PHE A 190 -10.98 7.76 -28.83
CA PHE A 190 -10.25 7.19 -27.71
C PHE A 190 -9.60 8.31 -26.93
N GLN A 191 -9.52 8.17 -25.61
CA GLN A 191 -8.86 9.10 -24.72
C GLN A 191 -7.42 8.65 -24.47
N GLU A 192 -6.49 9.59 -24.55
CA GLU A 192 -5.13 9.38 -24.09
C GLU A 192 -5.11 9.21 -22.57
N ARG A 193 -4.20 8.38 -22.06
CA ARG A 193 -3.80 8.32 -20.64
C ARG A 193 -4.98 8.35 -19.65
N ILE A 194 -5.38 7.17 -19.18
CA ILE A 194 -6.31 7.07 -18.05
C ILE A 194 -5.53 7.15 -16.75
N SER A 195 -5.85 8.13 -15.91
CA SER A 195 -5.39 8.23 -14.53
C SER A 195 -6.51 7.78 -13.60
N ASP A 196 -6.34 6.61 -12.99
CA ASP A 196 -7.28 6.08 -11.99
C ASP A 196 -6.86 6.55 -10.60
N ALA A 197 -7.49 7.62 -10.11
CA ALA A 197 -7.29 8.14 -8.76
C ALA A 197 -8.32 7.59 -7.76
N ARG A 198 -9.06 6.54 -8.14
CA ARG A 198 -10.09 5.98 -7.27
C ARG A 198 -9.46 5.27 -6.08
N THR A 199 -10.13 5.40 -4.94
CA THR A 199 -9.82 4.68 -3.71
C THR A 199 -11.06 4.03 -3.16
N CYS A 200 -10.90 3.22 -2.11
CA CYS A 200 -12.01 2.66 -1.37
C CYS A 200 -12.13 3.39 -0.05
N THR A 201 -13.35 3.81 0.31
CA THR A 201 -13.61 4.40 1.62
C THR A 201 -13.13 3.45 2.72
N PRO A 202 -12.44 3.94 3.76
CA PRO A 202 -11.86 3.08 4.77
C PRO A 202 -12.92 2.30 5.55
N CYS A 203 -12.66 1.04 5.84
CA CYS A 203 -13.45 0.26 6.77
C CYS A 203 -13.16 0.73 8.21
N THR A 204 -14.20 0.88 9.02
CA THR A 204 -14.06 1.23 10.44
C THR A 204 -14.67 0.13 11.30
N CYS A 205 -13.99 -0.19 12.38
CA CYS A 205 -14.41 -1.22 13.33
C CYS A 205 -14.90 -0.57 14.62
N GLY A 206 -15.94 -1.17 15.21
CA GLY A 206 -16.43 -0.77 16.52
C GLY A 206 -15.52 -1.26 17.65
N ASP A 207 -15.92 -0.92 18.88
CA ASP A 207 -15.26 -1.40 20.08
C ASP A 207 -15.40 -2.92 20.20
N PRO A 208 -14.39 -3.62 20.75
CA PRO A 208 -14.48 -5.05 20.96
C PRO A 208 -15.48 -5.41 22.05
N SER A 209 -16.09 -6.57 21.89
CA SER A 209 -17.01 -7.16 22.86
C SER A 209 -16.48 -8.50 23.36
N GLY A 210 -16.54 -8.71 24.68
CA GLY A 210 -16.04 -9.92 25.33
C GLY A 210 -14.52 -10.08 25.22
N GLY A 211 -14.09 -11.34 25.26
CA GLY A 211 -12.68 -11.71 25.34
C GLY A 211 -12.19 -11.84 26.78
N ARG A 212 -11.10 -12.60 26.95
CA ARG A 212 -10.47 -12.87 28.24
C ARG A 212 -8.98 -13.11 28.02
N CYS A 213 -8.16 -12.43 28.81
CA CYS A 213 -6.71 -12.53 28.75
C CYS A 213 -6.17 -12.92 30.13
N LEU A 214 -5.25 -13.89 30.17
CA LEU A 214 -4.51 -14.25 31.38
C LEU A 214 -3.02 -14.18 31.08
N ALA A 215 -2.24 -13.71 32.05
CA ALA A 215 -0.78 -13.68 31.92
C ALA A 215 -0.08 -14.37 33.08
N ASP A 216 0.99 -15.08 32.77
CA ASP A 216 1.98 -15.51 33.75
C ASP A 216 3.09 -14.45 33.79
N VAL A 217 3.46 -14.04 35.00
CA VAL A 217 4.46 -13.00 35.26
C VAL A 217 5.58 -13.58 36.11
N LEU A 218 6.79 -13.49 35.60
CA LEU A 218 8.01 -13.86 36.30
C LEU A 218 8.85 -12.61 36.51
N LEU A 219 9.31 -12.37 37.73
CA LEU A 219 10.15 -11.23 38.08
C LEU A 219 11.56 -11.70 38.42
N PHE A 220 12.58 -10.93 38.06
CA PHE A 220 13.99 -11.33 38.19
C PHE A 220 14.86 -10.24 38.80
N ARG A 221 15.86 -10.66 39.56
CA ARG A 221 16.82 -9.76 40.22
C ARG A 221 17.91 -9.25 39.30
N ASP A 222 18.16 -9.98 38.22
CA ASP A 222 19.15 -9.66 37.22
C ASP A 222 18.49 -9.34 35.88
N THR A 223 19.19 -8.55 35.06
CA THR A 223 18.70 -8.17 33.73
C THR A 223 18.73 -9.32 32.72
N GLY A 224 19.33 -10.47 33.07
CA GLY A 224 19.42 -11.66 32.23
C GLY A 224 18.33 -12.70 32.51
N CYS A 225 17.41 -12.43 33.44
CA CYS A 225 16.35 -13.35 33.87
C CYS A 225 16.86 -14.75 34.29
N SER A 226 17.92 -14.78 35.10
CA SER A 226 18.51 -16.00 35.63
C SER A 226 18.18 -16.22 37.12
N ASP A 227 18.00 -15.14 37.87
CA ASP A 227 17.72 -15.13 39.31
C ASP A 227 16.25 -14.76 39.55
N LEU A 228 15.40 -15.79 39.61
CA LEU A 228 13.94 -15.65 39.75
C LEU A 228 13.58 -15.17 41.16
N ILE A 229 12.84 -14.08 41.22
CA ILE A 229 12.24 -13.52 42.43
C ILE A 229 10.96 -14.28 42.77
N THR A 230 10.01 -14.23 41.85
CA THR A 230 8.66 -14.76 42.04
C THR A 230 8.02 -15.08 40.70
N LEU A 231 7.04 -15.99 40.74
CA LEU A 231 6.19 -16.38 39.62
C LEU A 231 4.72 -16.22 40.06
N SER A 232 3.96 -15.47 39.27
CA SER A 232 2.51 -15.36 39.40
C SER A 232 1.84 -15.92 38.16
N ASN A 233 0.96 -16.89 38.34
CA ASN A 233 0.26 -17.54 37.24
C ASN A 233 -1.14 -16.98 37.08
N GLY A 234 -1.59 -16.83 35.83
CA GLY A 234 -2.97 -16.49 35.50
C GLY A 234 -3.46 -15.15 36.05
N VAL A 235 -2.60 -14.13 36.05
CA VAL A 235 -2.96 -12.76 36.45
C VAL A 235 -4.07 -12.24 35.52
N GLU A 236 -5.25 -11.98 36.09
CA GLU A 236 -6.46 -11.53 35.38
C GLU A 236 -7.06 -10.23 35.94
N THR A 237 -6.74 -9.92 37.19
CA THR A 237 -7.03 -8.66 37.86
C THR A 237 -5.75 -8.12 38.48
N PRO A 238 -5.70 -6.83 38.85
CA PRO A 238 -4.57 -6.29 39.60
C PRO A 238 -4.27 -7.15 40.83
N ALA A 239 -3.00 -7.49 41.02
CA ALA A 239 -2.55 -8.34 42.12
C ALA A 239 -1.36 -7.68 42.82
N CYS A 240 -1.44 -7.56 44.14
CA CYS A 240 -0.32 -7.09 44.96
C CYS A 240 0.47 -8.29 45.50
N ILE A 241 1.79 -8.23 45.40
CA ILE A 241 2.71 -9.27 45.86
C ILE A 241 3.74 -8.65 46.80
N ASP A 242 3.79 -9.13 48.03
CA ASP A 242 4.87 -8.76 48.95
C ASP A 242 6.20 -9.38 48.51
N THR A 243 7.26 -8.59 48.59
CA THR A 243 8.63 -9.05 48.32
C THR A 243 9.34 -9.39 49.63
N GLN A 244 10.47 -10.11 49.53
CA GLN A 244 11.32 -10.35 50.70
C GLN A 244 12.42 -9.29 50.80
N PRO A 245 13.01 -9.10 52.00
CA PRO A 245 14.19 -8.25 52.14
C PRO A 245 15.31 -8.64 51.17
N ASN A 246 16.01 -7.66 50.62
CA ASN A 246 17.11 -7.81 49.65
C ASN A 246 16.67 -8.30 48.24
N TRP A 247 15.44 -8.01 47.81
CA TRP A 247 14.96 -8.27 46.46
C TRP A 247 15.04 -6.98 45.64
N SER A 248 15.89 -6.92 44.62
CA SER A 248 15.86 -5.85 43.60
C SER A 248 15.09 -6.34 42.37
N LEU A 249 14.38 -5.47 41.66
CA LEU A 249 13.72 -5.80 40.40
C LEU A 249 14.54 -5.27 39.22
N ALA A 250 15.05 -6.17 38.38
CA ALA A 250 15.85 -5.79 37.22
C ALA A 250 15.27 -6.23 35.88
N ALA A 251 14.43 -7.27 35.88
CA ALA A 251 13.75 -7.72 34.68
C ALA A 251 12.46 -8.48 34.99
N ALA A 252 11.64 -8.67 33.95
CA ALA A 252 10.47 -9.52 33.98
C ALA A 252 10.37 -10.37 32.71
N ARG A 253 9.67 -11.50 32.81
CA ARG A 253 9.09 -12.21 31.66
C ARG A 253 7.58 -12.21 31.84
N VAL A 254 6.88 -11.74 30.82
CA VAL A 254 5.42 -11.71 30.80
C VAL A 254 4.95 -12.58 29.64
N ILE A 255 4.07 -13.53 29.94
CA ILE A 255 3.64 -14.56 28.98
C ILE A 255 2.11 -14.60 29.00
N LEU A 256 1.47 -14.57 27.82
CA LEU A 256 0.04 -14.86 27.73
C LEU A 256 -0.20 -16.34 28.00
N ALA A 257 -0.83 -16.63 29.13
CA ALA A 257 -1.20 -17.98 29.56
C ALA A 257 -2.51 -18.43 28.90
N HIS A 258 -3.43 -17.48 28.67
CA HIS A 258 -4.71 -17.72 28.00
C HIS A 258 -5.11 -16.52 27.16
N GLU A 259 -5.63 -16.79 25.97
CA GLU A 259 -6.05 -15.76 25.01
C GLU A 259 -7.39 -16.17 24.40
N GLU A 260 -8.44 -15.48 24.84
CA GLU A 260 -9.72 -15.40 24.16
C GLU A 260 -9.86 -13.99 23.58
N PRO A 261 -9.62 -13.81 22.27
CA PRO A 261 -9.74 -12.51 21.64
C PRO A 261 -11.17 -11.95 21.72
N GLY A 262 -11.29 -10.62 21.79
CA GLY A 262 -12.57 -9.93 21.71
C GLY A 262 -13.18 -10.01 20.30
N ALA A 263 -14.50 -10.14 20.23
CA ALA A 263 -15.23 -10.11 18.97
C ALA A 263 -15.46 -8.67 18.50
N CYS A 264 -15.25 -8.45 17.21
CA CYS A 264 -15.29 -7.13 16.60
C CYS A 264 -16.30 -7.11 15.46
N SER A 265 -17.12 -6.06 15.41
CA SER A 265 -18.05 -5.81 14.30
C SER A 265 -17.70 -4.53 13.57
N PRO A 266 -17.82 -4.50 12.23
CA PRO A 266 -17.61 -3.28 11.48
C PRO A 266 -18.73 -2.27 11.76
N THR A 267 -18.37 -1.00 11.90
CA THR A 267 -19.32 0.10 12.02
C THR A 267 -19.92 0.45 10.66
N VAL A 268 -19.14 0.27 9.59
CA VAL A 268 -19.57 0.41 8.20
C VAL A 268 -19.48 -0.97 7.54
N THR A 269 -20.59 -1.46 7.01
CA THR A 269 -20.64 -2.84 6.45
C THR A 269 -20.07 -2.95 5.05
N THR A 270 -20.07 -1.86 4.27
CA THR A 270 -19.66 -1.87 2.86
C THR A 270 -18.77 -0.68 2.57
N SER A 271 -17.63 -0.95 1.95
CA SER A 271 -16.75 0.08 1.41
C SER A 271 -17.16 0.44 -0.02
N ARG A 272 -17.18 1.73 -0.33
CA ARG A 272 -17.56 2.26 -1.63
C ARG A 272 -16.37 2.86 -2.33
N VAL A 273 -16.42 2.87 -3.65
CA VAL A 273 -15.45 3.56 -4.49
C VAL A 273 -15.62 5.06 -4.33
N GLU A 274 -14.53 5.77 -4.13
CA GLU A 274 -14.46 7.23 -4.11
C GLU A 274 -13.35 7.71 -5.05
N GLY A 275 -13.30 9.01 -5.30
CA GLY A 275 -12.37 9.60 -6.27
C GLY A 275 -12.89 9.54 -7.70
N THR A 276 -12.01 9.86 -8.65
CA THR A 276 -12.38 10.07 -10.06
C THR A 276 -11.41 9.36 -10.99
N ILE A 277 -11.91 9.07 -12.19
CA ILE A 277 -11.11 8.65 -13.33
C ILE A 277 -10.91 9.90 -14.18
N GLU A 278 -9.65 10.28 -14.39
CA GLU A 278 -9.31 11.38 -15.28
C GLU A 278 -8.80 10.83 -16.60
N SER A 279 -9.33 11.39 -17.68
CA SER A 279 -8.96 11.04 -19.04
C SER A 279 -8.27 12.22 -19.71
N GLY A 280 -7.24 11.93 -20.51
CA GLY A 280 -6.55 12.91 -21.32
C GLY A 280 -7.35 13.35 -22.55
N GLU A 281 -6.63 13.94 -23.50
CA GLU A 281 -7.23 14.44 -24.74
C GLU A 281 -7.91 13.33 -25.53
N THR A 282 -9.04 13.65 -26.14
CA THR A 282 -9.74 12.73 -27.04
C THR A 282 -9.11 12.78 -28.42
N ARG A 283 -8.72 11.61 -28.90
CA ARG A 283 -8.15 11.38 -30.20
C ARG A 283 -9.14 10.61 -31.07
N VAL A 284 -9.35 11.14 -32.27
CA VAL A 284 -10.30 10.59 -33.25
C VAL A 284 -9.53 9.89 -34.36
N PHE A 285 -9.98 8.69 -34.72
CA PHE A 285 -9.48 7.93 -35.87
C PHE A 285 -10.63 7.67 -36.85
N CYS A 286 -10.41 8.01 -38.11
CA CYS A 286 -11.29 7.68 -39.22
C CYS A 286 -10.71 6.48 -39.96
N CYS A 287 -11.43 5.37 -40.00
CA CYS A 287 -10.94 4.06 -40.39
C CYS A 287 -11.76 3.47 -41.55
N THR A 288 -11.12 2.60 -42.33
CA THR A 288 -11.81 1.80 -43.35
C THR A 288 -12.84 0.85 -42.71
N GLU A 289 -14.01 0.66 -43.33
CA GLU A 289 -15.09 -0.20 -42.80
C GLU A 289 -14.83 -1.71 -42.95
N ARG A 290 -13.72 -2.11 -43.58
CA ARG A 290 -13.39 -3.52 -43.88
C ARG A 290 -12.09 -3.91 -43.21
N ARG A 291 -12.11 -5.03 -42.47
CA ARG A 291 -10.89 -5.81 -42.21
C ARG A 291 -10.22 -6.04 -43.56
N VAL A 292 -8.97 -5.61 -43.71
CA VAL A 292 -8.14 -5.89 -44.88
C VAL A 292 -7.90 -7.40 -44.89
N ILE A 293 -8.79 -8.14 -45.53
CA ILE A 293 -8.54 -9.52 -45.95
C ILE A 293 -7.80 -9.35 -47.27
N ASN A 294 -6.52 -9.70 -47.30
CA ASN A 294 -5.75 -9.77 -48.54
C ASN A 294 -6.49 -10.70 -49.50
N ASP A 295 -6.95 -10.17 -50.62
CA ASP A 295 -7.28 -10.99 -51.79
C ASP A 295 -5.99 -11.17 -52.61
N ASP A 296 -5.65 -12.45 -52.80
CA ASP A 296 -4.65 -13.09 -53.67
C ASP A 296 -3.14 -12.98 -53.32
#